data_AF-A0A9J6ASK2-F1
#
_entry.id   AF-A0A9J6ASK2-F1
#
_cell.length_a   1.000
_cell.length_b   1.000
_cell.length_c   1.000
_cell.angle_alpha   90.00
_cell.angle_beta   90.00
_cell.angle_gamma   90.00
#
_symmetry.space_group_name_H-M   'P 1'
#
loop_
_entity.id
_entity.type
_entity.pdbx_description
1 polymer ?
#
loop_
_entity_poly.entity_id
_entity_poly.type
_entity_poly.pdbx_seq_one_letter_code
_entity_poly.pdbx_strand_id
1 'polypeptide(L)' 'MANSKIQTPAYPSAAKLADSDCYPQYTASLKCLEQFSSEKSKCQEHFDVYKECKKKEREARLERNRSRSLFS' A
#
# COMPACT_ATOMS: atom_id res chain seq x y z
N MET A 1 28.27 17.36 0.57
CA MET A 1 26.78 17.38 0.60
C MET A 1 26.28 16.15 -0.15
N ALA A 2 25.99 15.06 0.55
CA ALA A 2 25.56 13.80 -0.07
C ALA A 2 24.05 13.85 -0.34
N ASN A 3 23.68 13.99 -1.61
CA ASN A 3 22.30 13.99 -2.09
C ASN A 3 21.75 12.56 -2.02
N SER A 4 21.02 12.26 -0.95
CA SER A 4 20.34 10.99 -0.73
C SER A 4 19.25 10.80 -1.78
N LYS A 5 19.62 10.27 -2.95
CA LYS A 5 18.68 9.68 -3.89
C LYS A 5 17.94 8.56 -3.16
N ILE A 6 16.74 8.88 -2.68
CA ILE A 6 15.77 7.89 -2.18
C ILE A 6 15.37 7.06 -3.40
N GLN A 7 16.16 6.03 -3.70
CA GLN A 7 15.78 4.98 -4.62
C GLN A 7 14.68 4.19 -3.90
N THR A 8 13.42 4.60 -4.12
CA THR A 8 12.30 3.74 -3.75
C THR A 8 12.44 2.46 -4.56
N PRO A 9 12.59 1.27 -3.94
CA PRO A 9 12.63 0.03 -4.69
C PRO A 9 11.34 -0.09 -5.52
N ALA A 10 11.46 -0.58 -6.76
CA ALA A 10 10.34 -0.70 -7.70
C ALA A 10 9.16 -1.51 -7.14
N TYR A 11 9.41 -2.31 -6.10
CA TYR A 11 8.38 -2.95 -5.29
C TYR A 11 8.69 -2.77 -3.80
N PRO A 12 7.68 -2.45 -2.95
CA PRO A 12 7.86 -2.52 -1.52
C PRO A 12 8.25 -3.95 -1.14
N SER A 13 9.30 -4.11 -0.33
CA SER A 13 9.71 -5.40 0.23
C SER A 13 8.48 -6.13 0.78
N ALA A 14 8.34 -7.44 0.49
CA ALA A 14 7.21 -8.26 0.93
C ALA A 14 6.98 -8.20 2.46
N ALA A 15 8.05 -8.00 3.24
CA ALA A 15 7.97 -7.75 4.67
C ALA A 15 7.12 -6.51 4.99
N LYS A 16 7.31 -5.41 4.25
CA LYS A 16 6.56 -4.15 4.42
C LYS A 16 5.11 -4.24 3.95
N LEU A 17 4.74 -5.25 3.15
CA LEU A 17 3.34 -5.53 2.84
C LEU A 17 2.66 -6.31 3.96
N ALA A 18 3.34 -7.29 4.56
CA ALA A 18 2.82 -8.09 5.67
C ALA A 18 2.60 -7.25 6.94
N ASP A 19 3.46 -6.26 7.19
CA ASP A 19 3.36 -5.35 8.33
C ASP A 19 2.34 -4.22 8.16
N SER A 20 1.69 -4.13 6.98
CA SER A 20 0.73 -3.07 6.66
C SER A 20 -0.67 -3.47 7.09
N ASP A 21 -1.43 -2.53 7.65
CA ASP A 21 -2.84 -2.75 8.04
C ASP A 21 -3.73 -3.16 6.86
N CYS A 22 -3.24 -2.97 5.64
CA CYS A 22 -3.90 -3.33 4.38
C CYS A 22 -3.62 -4.77 3.90
N TYR A 23 -2.79 -5.53 4.62
CA TYR A 23 -2.45 -6.91 4.29
C TYR A 23 -3.67 -7.85 4.20
N PRO A 24 -4.68 -7.77 5.07
CA PRO A 24 -5.85 -8.64 4.99
C PRO A 24 -6.58 -8.54 3.63
N GLN A 25 -6.72 -7.32 3.10
CA GLN A 25 -7.39 -7.03 1.84
C GLN A 25 -6.54 -7.48 0.65
N TYR A 26 -5.22 -7.33 0.76
CA TYR A 26 -4.28 -7.90 -0.20
C TYR A 26 -4.40 -9.43 -0.28
N THR A 27 -4.39 -10.13 0.86
CA THR A 27 -4.57 -11.58 0.87
C THR A 27 -5.95 -12.02 0.37
N ALA A 28 -7.00 -11.24 0.65
CA ALA A 28 -8.35 -11.49 0.13
C ALA A 28 -8.39 -11.36 -1.40
N SER A 29 -7.75 -10.33 -1.96
CA SER A 29 -7.65 -10.16 -3.42
C SER A 29 -6.91 -11.31 -4.10
N LEU A 30 -5.85 -11.83 -3.48
CA LEU A 30 -5.10 -12.98 -3.99
C LEU A 30 -5.94 -14.25 -3.94
N LYS A 31 -6.64 -14.52 -2.82
CA LYS A 31 -7.57 -15.66 -2.71
C LYS A 31 -8.69 -15.60 -3.74
N CYS A 32 -9.21 -14.39 -4.01
CA CYS A 32 -10.21 -14.21 -5.05
C CYS A 32 -9.66 -14.53 -6.45
N LEU A 33 -8.42 -14.15 -6.76
CA LEU A 33 -7.78 -14.53 -8.03
C LEU A 33 -7.54 -16.03 -8.15
N GLU A 34 -7.26 -16.73 -7.05
CA GLU A 34 -7.12 -18.19 -7.03
C GLU A 34 -8.44 -18.89 -7.35
N GLN A 35 -9.57 -18.36 -6.88
CA GLN A 35 -10.91 -18.93 -7.13
C GLN A 35 -11.56 -18.48 -8.44
N PHE A 36 -11.35 -17.23 -8.83
CA PHE A 36 -11.99 -16.59 -9.99
C PHE A 36 -10.97 -16.17 -11.04
N SER A 37 -10.06 -17.07 -11.40
CA SER A 37 -9.00 -16.82 -12.38
C SER A 37 -9.53 -16.33 -13.73
N SER A 38 -10.73 -16.76 -14.12
CA SER A 38 -11.44 -16.37 -15.34
C SER A 38 -12.21 -15.04 -15.23
N GLU A 39 -12.63 -14.65 -14.02
CA GLU A 39 -13.52 -13.51 -13.78
C GLU A 39 -12.88 -12.52 -12.80
N LYS A 40 -11.75 -11.95 -13.22
CA LYS A 40 -11.00 -10.93 -12.46
C LYS A 40 -11.85 -9.73 -12.03
N SER A 41 -12.90 -9.41 -12.78
CA SER A 41 -13.86 -8.35 -12.48
C SER A 41 -14.54 -8.54 -11.12
N LYS A 42 -14.76 -9.77 -10.67
CA LYS A 42 -15.34 -10.07 -9.35
C LYS A 42 -14.40 -9.71 -8.21
N CYS A 43 -13.08 -9.73 -8.46
CA CYS A 43 -12.05 -9.42 -7.48
C CYS A 43 -11.67 -7.93 -7.45
N GLN A 44 -12.23 -7.12 -8.37
CA GLN A 44 -11.89 -5.71 -8.51
C GLN A 44 -12.14 -4.92 -7.22
N GLU A 45 -13.24 -5.22 -6.53
CA GLU A 45 -13.58 -4.60 -5.24
C GLU A 45 -12.47 -4.82 -4.20
N HIS A 46 -11.92 -6.03 -4.09
CA HIS A 46 -10.83 -6.32 -3.16
C HIS A 46 -9.56 -5.50 -3.48
N PHE A 47 -9.27 -5.29 -4.77
CA PHE A 47 -8.14 -4.44 -5.18
C PHE A 47 -8.39 -2.97 -4.89
N ASP A 48 -9.61 -2.48 -5.09
CA ASP A 48 -9.94 -1.09 -4.86
C ASP A 48 -9.96 -0.76 -3.36
N VAL A 49 -10.47 -1.65 -2.52
CA VAL A 49 -10.36 -1.53 -1.05
C VAL A 49 -8.88 -1.55 -0.62
N TYR A 50 -8.04 -2.42 -1.20
CA TYR A 50 -6.61 -2.43 -0.91
C TYR A 50 -5.92 -1.11 -1.30
N LYS A 51 -6.21 -0.55 -2.49
CA LYS A 51 -5.67 0.75 -2.93
C LYS A 51 -6.08 1.88 -1.99
N GLU A 52 -7.36 1.94 -1.61
CA GLU A 52 -7.86 2.95 -0.69
C GLU A 52 -7.20 2.83 0.68
N CYS A 53 -6.96 1.61 1.17
CA CYS A 53 -6.22 1.40 2.40
C CYS A 53 -4.78 1.93 2.30
N LYS A 54 -4.03 1.60 1.24
CA LYS A 54 -2.66 2.12 1.02
C LYS A 54 -2.63 3.65 0.88
N LYS A 55 -3.68 4.22 0.28
CA LYS A 55 -3.84 5.68 0.14
C LYS A 55 -3.99 6.34 1.51
N LYS A 56 -4.84 5.80 2.40
CA LYS A 56 -5.02 6.28 3.77
C LYS A 56 -3.74 6.21 4.60
N GLU A 57 -2.99 5.09 4.54
CA GLU A 57 -1.68 4.99 5.21
C GLU A 57 -0.71 6.09 4.74
N ARG A 58 -0.70 6.36 3.43
CA ARG A 58 0.15 7.40 2.86
C ARG A 58 -0.26 8.79 3.32
N GLU A 59 -1.56 9.07 3.35
CA GLU A 59 -2.12 10.34 3.85
C GLU A 59 -1.81 10.55 5.33
N ALA A 60 -2.02 9.54 6.19
CA ALA A 60 -1.67 9.60 7.61
C ALA A 60 -0.17 9.80 7.84
N ARG A 61 0.69 9.28 6.95
CA ARG A 61 2.14 9.55 7.00
C ARG A 61 2.48 10.97 6.55
N LEU A 62 1.81 11.49 5.52
CA LEU A 62 1.99 12.86 5.05
C LEU A 62 1.52 13.88 6.08
N GLU A 63 0.40 13.63 6.77
CA GLU A 63 -0.10 14.48 7.85
C GLU A 63 0.88 14.54 9.03
N ARG A 64 1.41 13.39 9.46
CA ARG A 64 2.49 13.34 10.48
C ARG A 64 3.77 14.03 10.04
N ASN A 65 4.10 14.01 8.75
CA ASN A 65 5.27 14.73 8.24
C ASN A 65 5.02 16.25 8.20
N ARG A 66 3.81 16.66 7.82
CA ARG A 66 3.38 18.06 7.81
C ARG A 66 3.41 18.69 9.20
N SER A 67 2.99 17.97 10.24
CA SER A 67 3.07 18.46 11.63
C SER A 67 4.51 18.49 12.18
N ARG A 68 5.41 17.71 11.60
CA ARG A 68 6.85 17.70 11.95
C ARG A 68 7.68 18.80 11.28
N SER A 69 7.14 19.52 10.29
CA SER A 69 7.87 20.59 9.59
C SER A 69 7.75 21.96 10.28
N LEU A 70 7.38 22.02 11.56
CA LEU A 70 7.19 23.28 12.32
C LEU A 70 8.51 23.91 12.82
N PHE A 71 9.66 23.36 12.45
CA PHE A 71 10.97 23.97 12.70
C PHE A 71 11.80 23.90 11.40
N SER A 72 11.62 24.90 10.54
CA SER A 72 12.59 25.24 9.49
C SER A 72 12.89 26.73 9.55
#